data_AF-A0A792HMY8-F1
#
_entry.id   AF-A0A792HMY8-F1
#
_cell.length_a   1.000
_cell.length_b   1.000
_cell.length_c   1.000
_cell.angle_alpha   90.00
_cell.angle_beta   90.00
_cell.angle_gamma   90.00
#
_symmetry.space_group_name_H-M   'P 1'
#
loop_
_entity.id
_entity.type
_entity.pdbx_description
1 polymer ?
#
loop_
_entity_poly.entity_id
_entity_poly.type
_entity_poly.pdbx_seq_one_letter_code
_entity_poly.pdbx_strand_id
1 'polypeptide(L)'
;PADAGILLVPCCRGGSAFTAGADGTYSDSTGASEDSARWGVDKPLYKDLISRTKAALAKNPKNRLLAVVWMQGEFDIDAKPTEHSALFLAMVEKFRADLAEQAEQCTGGSAA
;
A
#
# COMPACT_ATOMS: atom_id res chain seq x y z
N PRO A 1 12.29 -13.48 16.41
CA PRO A 1 13.25 -13.60 17.52
C PRO A 1 12.56 -13.33 18.86
N ALA A 2 13.12 -13.78 19.98
CA ALA A 2 12.51 -13.54 21.30
C ALA A 2 12.48 -12.05 21.69
N ASP A 3 13.36 -11.24 21.11
CA ASP A 3 13.49 -9.79 21.31
C ASP A 3 12.79 -8.95 20.22
N ALA A 4 12.04 -9.58 19.31
CA ALA A 4 11.33 -8.91 18.23
C ALA A 4 9.81 -8.99 18.41
N GLY A 5 9.12 -7.85 18.29
CA GLY A 5 7.67 -7.79 18.19
C GLY A 5 7.17 -7.73 16.74
N ILE A 6 5.85 -7.73 16.58
CA ILE A 6 5.19 -7.50 15.28
C ILE A 6 4.46 -6.16 15.33
N LEU A 7 4.72 -5.33 14.32
CA LEU A 7 3.99 -4.08 14.08
C LEU A 7 3.09 -4.27 12.87
N LEU A 8 1.79 -4.06 13.04
CA LEU A 8 0.84 -3.99 11.94
C LEU A 8 0.73 -2.54 11.44
N VAL A 9 0.72 -2.36 10.12
CA VAL A 9 0.50 -1.07 9.46
C VAL A 9 -0.83 -1.15 8.72
N PRO A 10 -1.96 -0.80 9.37
CA PRO A 10 -3.28 -0.97 8.76
C PRO A 10 -3.55 0.14 7.74
N CYS A 11 -3.84 -0.20 6.49
CA CYS A 11 -4.11 0.75 5.40
C CYS A 11 -5.34 0.36 4.56
N CYS A 12 -6.27 -0.40 5.14
CA CYS A 12 -7.44 -0.92 4.44
C CYS A 12 -8.57 0.12 4.34
N ARG A 13 -9.38 0.03 3.28
CA ARG A 13 -10.60 0.81 3.11
C ARG A 13 -11.73 -0.08 2.60
N GLY A 14 -12.85 -0.13 3.32
CA GLY A 14 -14.05 -0.84 2.83
C GLY A 14 -14.62 -0.16 1.58
N GLY A 15 -15.08 -0.96 0.62
CA GLY A 15 -15.68 -0.45 -0.63
C GLY A 15 -14.69 0.15 -1.63
N SER A 16 -13.39 -0.04 -1.42
CA SER A 16 -12.37 0.51 -2.33
C SER A 16 -12.12 -0.39 -3.55
N ALA A 17 -11.81 0.23 -4.68
CA ALA A 17 -11.56 -0.45 -5.95
C ALA A 17 -10.44 0.24 -6.74
N PHE A 18 -9.91 -0.43 -7.76
CA PHE A 18 -9.05 0.20 -8.77
C PHE A 18 -9.88 0.95 -9.84
N THR A 19 -11.07 0.43 -10.14
CA THR A 19 -11.87 0.83 -11.32
C THR A 19 -13.15 1.59 -10.95
N ALA A 20 -13.48 1.66 -9.66
CA ALA A 20 -14.59 2.47 -9.11
C ALA A 20 -14.18 3.25 -7.84
N GLY A 21 -15.06 4.12 -7.36
CA GLY A 21 -14.85 4.92 -6.14
C GLY A 21 -14.21 6.29 -6.38
N ALA A 22 -14.36 7.19 -5.41
CA ALA A 22 -13.77 8.52 -5.42
C ALA A 22 -12.28 8.46 -5.10
N ASP A 23 -11.51 9.36 -5.69
CA ASP A 23 -10.09 9.51 -5.34
C ASP A 23 -9.92 9.99 -3.89
N GLY A 24 -10.75 10.95 -3.48
CA GLY A 24 -10.57 11.70 -2.23
C GLY A 24 -9.31 12.57 -2.28
N THR A 25 -8.70 12.80 -1.12
CA THR A 25 -7.51 13.64 -0.95
C THR A 25 -6.49 12.98 -0.03
N TYR A 26 -5.24 13.45 -0.08
CA TYR A 26 -4.17 12.98 0.81
C TYR A 26 -3.51 14.18 1.50
N SER A 27 -3.20 14.02 2.77
CA SER A 27 -2.45 14.97 3.59
C SER A 27 -1.33 14.25 4.34
N ASP A 28 -0.14 14.85 4.43
CA ASP A 28 0.97 14.27 5.18
C ASP A 28 0.70 14.17 6.68
N SER A 29 -0.22 14.98 7.22
CA SER A 29 -0.54 14.97 8.65
C SER A 29 -1.63 13.97 9.03
N THR A 30 -2.56 13.67 8.13
CA THR A 30 -3.76 12.87 8.43
C THR A 30 -3.95 11.67 7.52
N GLY A 31 -3.14 11.51 6.48
CA GLY A 31 -3.26 10.41 5.51
C GLY A 31 -4.33 10.64 4.45
N ALA A 32 -4.83 9.54 3.88
CA ALA A 32 -5.97 9.57 2.96
C ALA A 32 -7.26 10.04 3.65
N SER A 33 -8.07 10.84 2.96
CA SER A 33 -9.35 11.32 3.48
C SER A 33 -10.39 10.20 3.57
N GLU A 34 -11.41 10.43 4.40
CA GLU A 34 -12.46 9.44 4.66
C GLU A 34 -13.15 8.95 3.38
N ASP A 35 -13.35 9.84 2.40
CA ASP A 35 -14.02 9.56 1.12
C ASP A 35 -13.11 8.89 0.06
N SER A 36 -11.81 8.72 0.34
CA SER A 36 -10.92 7.98 -0.56
C SER A 36 -11.35 6.53 -0.69
N ALA A 37 -11.66 6.11 -1.90
CA ALA A 37 -12.10 4.76 -2.24
C ALA A 37 -11.42 4.21 -3.51
N ARG A 38 -10.47 4.95 -4.10
CA ARG A 38 -9.73 4.56 -5.29
C ARG A 38 -8.30 4.11 -4.97
N TRP A 39 -7.97 2.87 -5.31
CA TRP A 39 -6.60 2.39 -5.39
C TRP A 39 -5.97 2.70 -6.75
N GLY A 40 -4.65 2.76 -6.79
CA GLY A 40 -3.88 3.03 -7.99
C GLY A 40 -2.68 3.92 -7.71
N VAL A 41 -1.75 3.96 -8.67
CA VAL A 41 -0.56 4.81 -8.59
C VAL A 41 -0.95 6.27 -8.33
N ASP A 42 -0.25 6.88 -7.37
CA ASP A 42 -0.43 8.28 -6.92
C ASP A 42 -1.81 8.64 -6.35
N LYS A 43 -2.73 7.67 -6.22
CA LYS A 43 -4.01 7.86 -5.54
C LYS A 43 -3.83 8.02 -4.03
N PRO A 44 -4.74 8.71 -3.32
CA PRO A 44 -4.61 8.91 -1.89
C PRO A 44 -4.42 7.64 -1.05
N LEU A 45 -5.14 6.54 -1.37
CA LEU A 45 -4.96 5.27 -0.67
C LEU A 45 -3.56 4.67 -0.88
N TYR A 46 -2.99 4.81 -2.09
CA TYR A 46 -1.62 4.41 -2.36
C TYR A 46 -0.61 5.26 -1.57
N LYS A 47 -0.81 6.58 -1.55
CA LYS A 47 0.04 7.51 -0.78
C LYS A 47 0.01 7.19 0.71
N ASP A 48 -1.16 6.85 1.26
CA ASP A 48 -1.30 6.40 2.65
C ASP A 48 -0.54 5.10 2.91
N LEU A 49 -0.70 4.10 2.04
CA LEU A 49 0.01 2.83 2.11
C LEU A 49 1.53 3.01 2.16
N ILE A 50 2.11 3.74 1.20
CA ILE A 50 3.56 3.93 1.12
C ILE A 50 4.09 4.80 2.26
N SER A 51 3.38 5.90 2.59
CA SER A 51 3.78 6.82 3.67
C SER A 51 3.83 6.12 5.02
N ARG A 52 2.79 5.36 5.38
CA ARG A 52 2.71 4.64 6.65
C ARG A 52 3.72 3.50 6.74
N THR A 53 3.98 2.82 5.62
CA THR A 53 5.02 1.79 5.55
C THR A 53 6.40 2.40 5.80
N LYS A 54 6.74 3.50 5.10
CA LYS A 54 8.00 4.22 5.30
C LYS A 54 8.13 4.74 6.73
N ALA A 55 7.07 5.30 7.30
CA ALA A 55 7.04 5.77 8.68
C ALA A 55 7.32 4.61 9.66
N ALA A 56 6.69 3.45 9.49
CA ALA A 56 6.92 2.27 10.32
C ALA A 56 8.38 1.78 10.24
N LEU A 57 8.97 1.78 9.05
CA LEU A 57 10.38 1.39 8.86
C LEU A 57 11.35 2.42 9.47
N ALA A 58 11.07 3.70 9.31
CA ALA A 58 11.88 4.80 9.84
C ALA A 58 11.87 4.89 11.37
N LYS A 59 10.83 4.37 12.05
CA LYS A 59 10.78 4.36 13.53
C LYS A 59 11.94 3.58 14.16
N ASN A 60 12.49 2.57 13.49
CA ASN A 60 13.64 1.83 13.99
C ASN A 60 14.38 1.16 12.81
N PRO A 61 15.68 1.39 12.61
CA PRO A 61 16.46 0.78 11.52
C PRO A 61 16.53 -0.76 11.59
N LYS A 62 16.20 -1.37 12.73
CA LYS A 62 16.08 -2.82 12.89
C LYS A 62 14.73 -3.38 12.43
N ASN A 63 13.74 -2.53 12.15
CA ASN A 63 12.47 -2.99 11.59
C ASN A 63 12.71 -3.65 10.24
N ARG A 64 11.92 -4.68 9.93
CA ARG A 64 11.95 -5.41 8.67
C ARG A 64 10.53 -5.51 8.13
N LEU A 65 10.34 -5.17 6.85
CA LEU A 65 9.08 -5.40 6.16
C LEU A 65 8.97 -6.90 5.85
N LEU A 66 8.00 -7.57 6.46
CA LEU A 66 7.80 -9.02 6.26
C LEU A 66 6.96 -9.32 5.03
N ALA A 67 5.81 -8.66 4.90
CA ALA A 67 4.88 -8.84 3.79
C ALA A 67 3.90 -7.66 3.72
N VAL A 68 3.27 -7.51 2.56
CA VAL A 68 1.99 -6.80 2.43
C VAL A 68 0.90 -7.85 2.34
N VAL A 69 -0.04 -7.84 3.29
CA VAL A 69 -1.23 -8.70 3.23
C VAL A 69 -2.30 -7.96 2.45
N TRP A 70 -2.52 -8.37 1.21
CA TRP A 70 -3.44 -7.72 0.28
C TRP A 70 -4.70 -8.57 0.07
N MET A 71 -5.86 -8.02 0.41
CA MET A 71 -7.18 -8.61 0.18
C MET A 71 -8.09 -7.51 -0.37
N GLN A 72 -8.32 -7.54 -1.68
CA GLN A 72 -9.13 -6.56 -2.40
C GLN A 72 -9.48 -7.13 -3.77
N GLY A 73 -10.70 -6.85 -4.24
CA GLY A 73 -11.11 -7.08 -5.63
C GLY A 73 -12.62 -7.11 -5.81
N GLU A 74 -13.37 -7.21 -4.71
CA GLU A 74 -14.82 -7.38 -4.67
C GLU A 74 -15.55 -6.32 -5.51
N PHE A 75 -15.15 -5.05 -5.38
CA PHE A 75 -15.79 -3.93 -6.07
C PHE A 75 -15.25 -3.67 -7.50
N ASP A 76 -14.17 -4.35 -7.89
CA ASP A 76 -13.67 -4.29 -9.28
C ASP A 76 -14.36 -5.32 -10.19
N ILE A 77 -14.88 -6.42 -9.61
CA ILE A 77 -15.61 -7.46 -10.33
C ILE A 77 -16.85 -6.89 -11.02
N ASP A 78 -17.61 -6.05 -10.31
CA ASP A 78 -18.85 -5.46 -10.82
C ASP A 78 -18.65 -4.22 -11.70
N ALA A 79 -17.43 -3.68 -11.76
CA ALA A 79 -17.10 -2.45 -12.48
C ALA A 79 -16.36 -2.73 -13.78
N LYS A 80 -15.04 -2.98 -13.71
CA LYS A 80 -14.19 -3.25 -14.87
C LYS A 80 -13.14 -4.32 -14.56
N PRO A 81 -13.54 -5.60 -14.41
CA PRO A 81 -12.66 -6.67 -13.94
C PRO A 81 -11.44 -6.89 -14.84
N THR A 82 -11.54 -6.57 -16.13
CA THR A 82 -10.45 -6.73 -17.11
C THR A 82 -9.29 -5.75 -16.90
N GLU A 83 -9.51 -4.62 -16.21
CA GLU A 83 -8.48 -3.62 -15.93
C GLU A 83 -7.73 -3.91 -14.60
N HIS A 84 -8.33 -4.71 -13.70
CA HIS A 84 -7.85 -4.92 -12.31
C HIS A 84 -6.40 -5.38 -12.24
N SER A 85 -6.06 -6.48 -12.92
CA SER A 85 -4.73 -7.09 -12.84
C SER A 85 -3.61 -6.13 -13.26
N ALA A 86 -3.83 -5.37 -14.34
CA ALA A 86 -2.85 -4.41 -14.84
C ALA A 86 -2.64 -3.24 -13.86
N LEU A 87 -3.73 -2.71 -13.29
CA LEU A 87 -3.68 -1.63 -12.31
C LEU A 87 -3.03 -2.07 -10.99
N PHE A 88 -3.33 -3.28 -10.54
CA PHE A 88 -2.68 -3.88 -9.36
C PHE A 88 -1.17 -4.05 -9.58
N LEU A 89 -0.76 -4.62 -10.71
CA LEU A 89 0.65 -4.80 -11.06
C LEU A 89 1.41 -3.46 -11.08
N ALA A 90 0.86 -2.44 -11.74
CA ALA A 90 1.45 -1.10 -11.78
C ALA A 90 1.63 -0.51 -10.36
N MET A 91 0.65 -0.72 -9.47
CA MET A 91 0.75 -0.25 -8.09
C MET A 91 1.80 -1.02 -7.27
N VAL A 92 1.93 -2.33 -7.48
CA VAL A 92 2.98 -3.16 -6.82
C VAL A 92 4.37 -2.74 -7.29
N GLU A 93 4.56 -2.52 -8.60
CA GLU A 93 5.82 -2.03 -9.15
C GLU A 93 6.19 -0.67 -8.56
N LYS A 94 5.23 0.27 -8.51
CA LYS A 94 5.45 1.58 -7.89
C LYS A 94 5.78 1.47 -6.40
N PHE A 95 5.07 0.63 -5.65
CA PHE A 95 5.32 0.41 -4.23
C PHE A 95 6.75 -0.09 -3.97
N ARG A 96 7.21 -1.05 -4.77
CA ARG A 96 8.58 -1.57 -4.68
C ARG A 96 9.62 -0.50 -5.02
N ALA A 97 9.39 0.26 -6.10
CA ALA A 97 10.27 1.35 -6.51
C ALA A 97 10.37 2.43 -5.42
N ASP A 98 9.25 2.80 -4.80
CA ASP A 98 9.22 3.83 -3.78
C ASP A 98 9.87 3.40 -2.46
N LEU A 99 10.02 2.10 -2.20
CA LEU A 99 10.72 1.56 -1.04
C LEU A 99 12.24 1.35 -1.27
N ALA A 100 12.79 1.79 -2.40
CA ALA A 100 14.21 1.61 -2.71
C ALA A 100 15.15 2.17 -1.63
N GLU A 101 14.80 3.29 -1.01
CA GLU A 101 15.58 3.88 0.09
C GLU A 101 15.57 3.03 1.38
N GLN A 102 14.60 2.13 1.53
CA GLN A 102 14.46 1.21 2.66
C GLN A 102 14.86 -0.23 2.29
N ALA A 103 15.61 -0.42 1.20
CA ALA A 103 15.97 -1.75 0.68
C ALA A 103 16.60 -2.69 1.73
N GLU A 104 17.46 -2.17 2.62
CA GLU A 104 18.07 -2.96 3.71
C GLU A 104 17.06 -3.51 4.73
N GLN A 105 15.89 -2.89 4.82
CA GLN A 105 14.79 -3.33 5.67
C GLN A 105 13.78 -4.22 4.92
N CYS A 106 13.92 -4.34 3.60
CA CYS A 106 13.07 -5.10 2.69
C CYS A 106 13.79 -6.38 2.21
N THR A 107 14.27 -7.19 3.15
CA THR A 107 15.16 -8.35 2.88
C THR A 107 14.46 -9.58 2.28
N GLY A 108 13.18 -9.46 1.89
CA GLY A 108 12.32 -10.57 1.46
C GLY A 108 12.36 -10.94 -0.02
N GLY A 109 13.17 -10.26 -0.84
CA GLY A 109 13.44 -10.65 -2.23
C GLY A 109 13.28 -9.52 -3.24
N SER A 110 14.36 -9.24 -3.97
CA SER A 110 14.28 -8.62 -5.28
C SER A 110 13.57 -9.60 -6.20
N ALA A 111 12.43 -9.23 -6.77
CA ALA A 111 11.97 -9.87 -7.99
C ALA A 111 12.90 -9.40 -9.11
N ALA A 112 14.05 -10.09 -9.24
CA ALA A 112 14.81 -10.09 -10.48
C ALA A 112 14.02 -10.87 -11.55
#